data_AF-A0A0B7IMS1-F1
#
_entry.id   AF-A0A0B7IMS1-F1
#
_cell.length_a   1.000
_cell.length_b   1.000
_cell.length_c   1.000
_cell.angle_alpha   90.00
_cell.angle_beta   90.00
_cell.angle_gamma   90.00
#
_symmetry.space_group_name_H-M   'P 1'
#
loop_
_entity.id
_entity.type
_entity.pdbx_description
1 polymer ?
#
loop_
_entity_poly.entity_id
_entity_poly.type
_entity_poly.pdbx_seq_one_letter_code
_entity_poly.pdbx_strand_id
1 'polypeptide(L)'
;MKGKIFAVRLTSDRTFNFHDETMGRGAMGLSIRNVGETNLIIDDAAQEEIAPGEYFLVENNIAIVNTDFRVKFKKDMNKRNDAVMRYIVPMD
;
A
#
# COMPACT_ATOMS: atom_id res chain seq x y z
N MET A 1 -21.98 -4.90 -0.61
CA MET A 1 -21.17 -4.06 -1.52
C MET A 1 -20.15 -4.94 -2.20
N LYS A 2 -20.06 -4.90 -3.54
CA LYS A 2 -19.09 -5.68 -4.32
C LYS A 2 -17.86 -4.79 -4.59
N GLY A 3 -16.70 -5.41 -4.73
CA GLY A 3 -15.46 -4.68 -5.01
C GLY A 3 -14.47 -5.54 -5.77
N LYS A 4 -13.59 -4.91 -6.55
CA LYS A 4 -12.50 -5.58 -7.26
C LYS A 4 -11.22 -5.50 -6.43
N ILE A 5 -10.60 -6.65 -6.21
CA ILE A 5 -9.31 -6.73 -5.50
C ILE A 5 -8.18 -6.48 -6.50
N PHE A 6 -7.29 -5.57 -6.14
CA PHE A 6 -6.02 -5.32 -6.82
C PHE A 6 -4.88 -5.81 -5.95
N ALA A 7 -3.83 -6.32 -6.59
CA ALA A 7 -2.61 -6.76 -5.93
C ALA A 7 -1.41 -6.20 -6.68
N VAL A 8 -0.51 -5.53 -5.95
CA VAL A 8 0.67 -4.89 -6.50
C VAL A 8 1.89 -5.40 -5.74
N ARG A 9 2.89 -5.87 -6.49
CA ARG A 9 4.21 -6.17 -5.94
C ARG A 9 5.05 -4.90 -5.90
N LEU A 10 5.71 -4.66 -4.78
CA LEU A 10 6.54 -3.51 -4.51
C LEU A 10 7.98 -3.98 -4.30
N THR A 11 8.88 -3.61 -5.20
CA THR A 11 10.32 -3.93 -5.11
C THR A 11 11.19 -2.67 -5.01
N SER A 12 10.56 -1.49 -5.08
CA SER A 12 11.17 -0.17 -4.96
C SER A 12 10.16 0.79 -4.34
N ASP A 13 10.64 1.96 -3.94
CA ASP A 13 9.79 3.06 -3.49
C ASP A 13 8.76 3.38 -4.57
N ARG A 14 7.53 3.70 -4.15
CA ARG A 14 6.43 3.99 -5.06
C ARG A 14 5.47 5.00 -4.45
N THR A 15 4.93 5.87 -5.31
CA THR A 15 3.77 6.71 -5.01
C THR A 15 2.58 6.14 -5.75
N PHE A 16 1.46 5.98 -5.06
CA PHE A 16 0.19 5.55 -5.61
C PHE A 16 -0.77 6.73 -5.69
N ASN A 17 -1.35 6.93 -6.86
CA ASN A 17 -2.44 7.86 -7.08
C ASN A 17 -3.73 7.06 -7.20
N PHE A 18 -4.36 6.79 -6.06
CA PHE A 18 -5.61 6.05 -6.01
C PHE A 18 -6.77 6.80 -6.66
N HIS A 19 -6.74 8.13 -6.73
CA HIS A 19 -7.76 8.88 -7.46
C HIS A 19 -7.78 8.48 -8.94
N ASP A 20 -6.65 8.63 -9.63
CA ASP A 20 -6.59 8.38 -11.08
C ASP A 20 -6.61 6.88 -11.41
N GLU A 21 -5.88 6.06 -10.65
CA GLU A 21 -5.79 4.61 -10.89
C GLU A 21 -7.14 3.88 -10.68
N THR A 22 -8.08 4.50 -9.95
CA THR A 22 -9.39 3.91 -9.67
C THR A 22 -10.56 4.69 -10.30
N MET A 23 -10.27 5.66 -11.16
CA MET A 23 -11.27 6.54 -11.79
C MET A 23 -12.17 7.24 -10.76
N GLY A 24 -11.57 7.74 -9.68
CA GLY A 24 -12.24 8.48 -8.60
C GLY A 24 -12.96 7.62 -7.56
N ARG A 25 -12.96 6.29 -7.69
CA ARG A 25 -13.68 5.38 -6.77
C ARG A 25 -12.96 5.16 -5.43
N GLY A 26 -11.64 5.30 -5.41
CA GLY A 26 -10.78 5.10 -4.24
C GLY A 26 -10.61 3.64 -3.82
N ALA A 27 -9.94 3.45 -2.67
CA ALA A 27 -9.66 2.16 -2.05
C ALA A 27 -10.36 2.02 -0.69
N MET A 28 -11.20 1.00 -0.50
CA MET A 28 -11.98 0.78 0.73
C MET A 28 -11.31 -0.12 1.77
N GLY A 29 -10.38 -0.95 1.33
CA GLY A 29 -9.51 -1.73 2.19
C GLY A 29 -8.12 -1.71 1.59
N LEU A 30 -7.11 -1.54 2.42
CA LEU A 30 -5.72 -1.52 2.01
C LEU A 30 -4.92 -2.38 2.98
N SER A 31 -4.17 -3.33 2.43
CA SER A 31 -3.24 -4.15 3.19
C SER A 31 -1.87 -4.11 2.53
N ILE A 32 -0.82 -4.04 3.32
CA ILE A 32 0.56 -4.17 2.85
C ILE A 32 1.23 -5.22 3.70
N ARG A 33 1.76 -6.26 3.04
CA ARG A 33 2.61 -7.25 3.69
C ARG A 33 4.05 -7.01 3.27
N ASN A 34 4.94 -6.82 4.23
CA ASN A 34 6.37 -6.82 3.97
C ASN A 34 6.87 -8.28 3.88
N VAL A 35 7.38 -8.67 2.72
CA VAL A 35 7.92 -10.02 2.44
C VAL A 35 9.41 -9.97 2.07
N GLY A 36 10.03 -8.81 2.27
CA GLY A 36 11.43 -8.55 2.07
C GLY A 36 12.20 -8.67 3.37
N GLU A 37 13.39 -8.07 3.36
CA GLU A 37 14.37 -8.12 4.46
C GLU A 37 14.66 -6.73 5.04
N THR A 38 14.07 -5.69 4.45
CA THR A 38 14.17 -4.29 4.87
C THR A 38 12.83 -3.78 5.36
N ASN A 39 12.82 -2.84 6.30
CA ASN A 39 11.57 -2.21 6.74
C ASN A 39 10.96 -1.36 5.61
N LEU A 40 9.63 -1.33 5.56
CA LEU A 40 8.86 -0.50 4.65
C LEU A 40 8.19 0.61 5.45
N ILE A 41 8.26 1.84 4.97
CA ILE A 41 7.65 3.02 5.59
C ILE A 41 6.48 3.47 4.72
N ILE A 42 5.35 3.75 5.33
CA ILE A 42 4.28 4.55 4.72
C ILE A 42 4.63 6.02 5.01
N ASP A 43 5.04 6.73 3.96
CA ASP A 43 5.58 8.10 4.07
C ASP A 43 4.45 9.14 4.04
N ASP A 44 3.62 9.08 5.09
CA ASP A 44 2.56 10.04 5.39
C ASP A 44 2.82 10.74 6.76
N ALA A 45 1.82 11.42 7.31
CA ALA A 45 1.96 12.10 8.61
C ALA A 45 2.13 11.11 9.79
N ALA A 46 1.71 9.85 9.65
CA ALA A 46 1.84 8.83 10.68
C ALA A 46 3.22 8.15 10.66
N GLN A 47 3.90 8.13 9.50
CA GLN A 47 5.22 7.51 9.34
C GLN A 47 5.25 6.05 9.81
N GLU A 48 4.17 5.32 9.54
CA GLU A 48 4.03 3.92 9.95
C GLU A 48 5.13 3.05 9.33
N GLU A 49 5.71 2.17 10.15
CA GLU A 49 6.81 1.30 9.76
C GLU A 49 6.38 -0.17 9.85
N ILE A 50 6.66 -0.91 8.78
CA ILE A 50 6.28 -2.31 8.61
C ILE A 50 7.56 -3.13 8.52
N ALA A 51 7.88 -3.88 9.58
CA ALA A 51 9.08 -4.72 9.60
C ALA A 51 8.91 -5.97 8.70
N PRO A 52 10.00 -6.66 8.33
CA PRO A 52 9.95 -7.93 7.62
C PRO A 52 8.99 -8.93 8.24
N GLY A 53 8.07 -9.47 7.44
CA GLY A 53 7.06 -10.43 7.87
C GLY A 53 5.78 -9.81 8.44
N GLU A 54 5.77 -8.51 8.74
CA GLU A 54 4.62 -7.81 9.30
C GLU A 54 3.61 -7.35 8.24
N TYR A 55 2.44 -6.95 8.75
CA TYR A 55 1.33 -6.45 7.97
C TYR A 55 0.90 -5.08 8.48
N PHE A 56 0.58 -4.22 7.54
CA PHE A 56 -0.27 -3.06 7.76
C PHE A 56 -1.64 -3.34 7.15
N LEU A 57 -2.70 -2.99 7.86
CA LEU A 57 -4.08 -3.16 7.42
C LEU A 57 -4.89 -1.92 7.80
N VAL A 58 -5.65 -1.41 6.84
CA VAL A 58 -6.67 -0.39 7.06
C VAL A 58 -7.95 -0.86 6.40
N GLU A 59 -9.02 -0.86 7.19
CA GLU A 59 -10.38 -1.09 6.73
C GLU A 59 -11.18 0.19 6.95
N ASN A 60 -11.78 0.71 5.89
CA ASN A 60 -12.57 1.92 5.97
C ASN A 60 -13.97 1.69 5.42
N ASN A 61 -14.95 2.35 6.05
CA ASN A 61 -16.31 2.42 5.53
C ASN A 61 -16.45 3.41 4.37
N ILE A 62 -15.43 4.25 4.16
CA ILE A 62 -15.35 5.26 3.09
C ILE A 62 -14.08 5.01 2.28
N ALA A 63 -14.17 5.10 0.96
CA ALA A 63 -13.02 4.88 0.10
C ALA A 63 -11.94 5.95 0.29
N ILE A 64 -10.69 5.53 0.44
CA ILE A 64 -9.51 6.40 0.41
C ILE A 64 -9.30 6.86 -1.03
N VAL A 65 -9.50 8.16 -1.27
CA VAL A 65 -9.20 8.83 -2.53
C VAL A 65 -7.99 9.72 -2.28
N ASN A 66 -6.80 9.22 -2.57
CA ASN A 66 -5.54 9.93 -2.33
C ASN A 66 -4.71 9.96 -3.64
N THR A 67 -4.05 11.08 -3.92
CA THR A 67 -3.15 11.26 -5.07
C THR A 67 -1.71 10.89 -4.76
N ASP A 68 -1.35 10.80 -3.48
CA ASP A 68 0.04 10.75 -3.01
C ASP A 68 0.25 9.73 -1.88
N PHE A 69 -0.27 8.51 -2.01
CA PHE A 69 0.02 7.45 -1.04
C PHE A 69 1.44 6.91 -1.30
N ARG A 70 2.40 7.25 -0.44
CA ARG A 70 3.83 6.99 -0.64
C ARG A 70 4.32 5.85 0.22
N VAL A 71 5.08 4.95 -0.38
CA VAL A 71 5.77 3.87 0.32
C VAL A 71 7.26 3.90 -0.01
N LYS A 72 8.11 3.74 1.02
CA LYS A 72 9.57 3.82 0.93
C LYS A 72 10.22 2.67 1.68
N PHE A 73 11.23 2.03 1.09
CA PHE A 73 12.03 1.04 1.80
C PHE A 73 13.19 1.69 2.55
N LYS A 74 13.47 1.22 3.77
CA LYS A 74 14.74 1.48 4.46
C LYS A 74 15.82 0.61 3.84
N LYS A 75 16.29 1.01 2.65
CA LYS A 75 17.21 0.23 1.82
C LYS A 75 18.51 -0.05 2.56
N ASP A 76 18.99 -1.28 2.44
CA ASP A 76 20.25 -1.74 2.99
C ASP A 76 21.01 -2.52 1.90
N MET A 77 22.31 -2.31 1.83
CA MET A 77 23.16 -3.02 0.86
C MET A 77 23.12 -4.51 1.20
N ASN A 78 22.74 -5.34 0.22
CA ASN A 78 22.59 -6.80 0.31
C ASN A 78 21.28 -7.31 0.93
N LYS A 79 20.29 -6.46 1.20
CA LYS A 79 18.95 -6.91 1.61
C LYS A 79 17.93 -6.69 0.50
N ARG A 80 17.01 -7.65 0.35
CA ARG A 80 15.94 -7.58 -0.65
C ARG A 80 14.79 -6.71 -0.16
N ASN A 81 14.49 -5.63 -0.88
CA ASN A 81 13.25 -4.88 -0.73
C ASN A 81 12.09 -5.64 -1.37
N ASP A 82 11.04 -5.94 -0.61
CA ASP A 82 9.91 -6.67 -1.17
C ASP A 82 8.64 -6.53 -0.35
N ALA A 83 7.54 -6.12 -0.97
CA ALA A 83 6.24 -6.04 -0.33
C ALA A 83 5.10 -6.36 -1.30
N VAL A 84 3.96 -6.77 -0.75
CA VAL A 84 2.72 -6.96 -1.50
C VAL A 84 1.66 -6.05 -0.93
N MET A 85 1.20 -5.10 -1.74
CA MET A 85 0.03 -4.30 -1.43
C MET A 85 -1.20 -4.94 -2.06
N ARG A 86 -2.30 -5.01 -1.32
CA ARG A 86 -3.61 -5.34 -1.86
C ARG A 86 -4.61 -4.27 -1.46
N TYR A 87 -5.47 -3.89 -2.38
CA TYR A 87 -6.54 -2.94 -2.10
C TYR A 87 -7.82 -3.28 -2.85
N ILE A 88 -8.95 -2.82 -2.31
CA ILE A 88 -10.28 -3.09 -2.85
C ILE A 88 -10.85 -1.80 -3.42
N VAL A 89 -11.21 -1.82 -4.70
CA VAL A 89 -11.93 -0.72 -5.36
C VAL A 89 -13.42 -1.07 -5.41
N PRO A 90 -14.32 -0.20 -4.89
CA PRO A 90 -15.76 -0.47 -4.91
C PRO A 90 -16.30 -0.54 -6.34
N MET A 91 -17.23 -1.46 -6.56
CA MET A 91 -17.99 -1.58 -7.82
C MET A 91 -19.43 -1.14 -7.59
N ASP A 92 -20.03 -0.56 -8.63
CA ASP A 92 -21.45 -0.19 -8.62
C ASP A 92 -22.34 -1.46 -8.68
#